data_AF-A0A109BKY1-F1
#
_entry.id   AF-A0A109BKY1-F1
#
_cell.length_a   1.000
_cell.length_b   1.000
_cell.length_c   1.000
_cell.angle_alpha   90.00
_cell.angle_beta   90.00
_cell.angle_gamma   90.00
#
_symmetry.space_group_name_H-M   'P 1'
#
loop_
_entity.id
_entity.type
_entity.pdbx_description
1 polymer ?
#
loop_
_entity_poly.entity_id
_entity_poly.type
_entity_poly.pdbx_seq_one_letter_code
_entity_poly.pdbx_strand_id
1 'polypeptide(L)' 'MPTYNMWFKRIRLSHAMSRRDVVEAMRLGGVEVSSSRADRWTRADGDSRRGATMTEDEFDAFTRGLVEWTKEAQ' A
#
# COMPACT_ATOMS: atom_id res chain seq x y z
N MET A 1 4.55 -18.69 2.03
CA MET A 1 3.84 -17.92 0.99
C MET A 1 4.16 -16.44 1.17
N PRO A 2 4.45 -15.69 0.11
CA PRO A 2 4.65 -14.25 0.20
C PRO A 2 3.38 -13.54 0.71
N THR A 3 3.54 -12.54 1.59
CA THR A 3 2.43 -11.75 2.16
C THR A 3 2.08 -10.56 1.26
N TYR A 4 0.88 -10.00 1.41
CA TYR A 4 0.50 -8.80 0.67
C TYR A 4 1.42 -7.60 0.95
N ASN A 5 1.92 -7.44 2.19
CA ASN A 5 2.95 -6.44 2.51
C ASN A 5 4.20 -6.58 1.63
N MET A 6 4.63 -7.80 1.33
CA MET A 6 5.81 -8.02 0.50
C MET A 6 5.58 -7.53 -0.93
N TRP A 7 4.42 -7.84 -1.52
CA TRP A 7 4.06 -7.37 -2.86
C TRP A 7 3.88 -5.85 -2.90
N PHE A 8 3.15 -5.30 -1.93
CA PHE A 8 3.02 -3.86 -1.74
C PHE A 8 4.38 -3.15 -1.69
N LYS A 9 5.33 -3.64 -0.89
CA LYS A 9 6.67 -3.05 -0.80
C LYS A 9 7.40 -3.03 -2.13
N ARG A 10 7.35 -4.12 -2.90
CA ARG A 10 8.01 -4.21 -4.21
C ARG A 10 7.45 -3.18 -5.19
N ILE A 11 6.13 -3.08 -5.26
CA ILE A 11 5.43 -2.13 -6.14
C ILE A 11 5.71 -0.70 -5.69
N ARG A 12 5.58 -0.40 -4.40
CA ARG A 12 5.88 0.91 -3.83
C ARG A 12 7.30 1.36 -4.20
N LEU A 13 8.28 0.46 -4.06
CA LEU A 13 9.67 0.75 -4.40
C LEU A 13 9.88 0.91 -5.90
N SER A 14 9.23 0.10 -6.75
CA SER A 14 9.39 0.20 -8.21
C SER A 14 8.89 1.52 -8.78
N HIS A 15 7.87 2.11 -8.17
CA HIS A 15 7.31 3.41 -8.55
C HIS A 15 7.83 4.58 -7.70
N ALA A 16 8.83 4.36 -6.85
CA ALA A 16 9.40 5.36 -5.94
C ALA A 16 8.33 6.11 -5.10
N MET A 17 7.24 5.44 -4.74
CA MET A 17 6.09 6.06 -4.09
C MET A 17 6.44 6.59 -2.70
N SER A 18 6.11 7.86 -2.48
CA SER A 18 6.10 8.46 -1.16
C SER A 18 4.94 7.91 -0.32
N ARG A 19 4.96 8.21 0.98
CA ARG A 19 3.83 7.86 1.85
C ARG A 19 2.52 8.54 1.41
N ARG A 20 2.62 9.76 0.87
CA ARG A 20 1.46 10.50 0.37
C ARG A 20 0.86 9.81 -0.85
N ASP A 21 1.70 9.31 -1.75
CA ASP A 21 1.26 8.59 -2.95
C ASP A 21 0.56 7.28 -2.58
N VAL A 22 1.05 6.57 -1.55
CA VAL A 22 0.38 5.37 -1.05
C VAL A 22 -1.01 5.69 -0.49
N VAL A 23 -1.14 6.74 0.32
CA VAL A 23 -2.44 7.16 0.87
C VAL A 23 -3.39 7.57 -0.25
N GLU A 24 -2.88 8.27 -1.26
CA GLU A 24 -3.67 8.69 -2.41
C GLU A 24 -4.11 7.51 -3.26
N ALA A 25 -3.22 6.55 -3.55
CA ALA A 25 -3.58 5.32 -4.23
C ALA A 25 -4.67 4.57 -3.44
N MET A 26 -4.54 4.41 -2.12
CA MET A 26 -5.59 3.79 -1.30
C MET A 26 -6.94 4.49 -1.44
N ARG A 27 -6.94 5.84 -1.41
CA ARG A 27 -8.14 6.67 -1.58
C ARG A 27 -8.79 6.45 -2.95
N LEU A 28 -8.00 6.44 -4.03
CA LEU A 28 -8.46 6.15 -5.39
C LEU A 28 -9.00 4.72 -5.51
N GLY A 29 -8.44 3.79 -4.75
CA GLY A 29 -8.92 2.41 -4.59
C GLY A 29 -10.20 2.26 -3.77
N GLY A 30 -10.73 3.35 -3.20
CA GLY A 30 -11.97 3.37 -2.41
C GLY A 30 -11.79 3.09 -0.92
N VAL A 31 -10.56 3.06 -0.40
CA VAL A 31 -10.28 2.82 1.02
C VAL A 31 -9.50 3.99 1.62
N GLU A 32 -10.10 4.67 2.59
CA GLU A 32 -9.38 5.70 3.35
C GLU A 32 -8.48 5.07 4.41
N VAL A 33 -7.20 5.45 4.41
CA VAL A 33 -6.24 5.05 5.43
C VAL A 33 -5.44 6.23 5.93
N SER A 34 -5.03 6.15 7.20
CA SER A 34 -4.11 7.13 7.76
C SER A 34 -2.69 6.93 7.23
N SER A 35 -1.92 8.02 7.17
CA SER A 35 -0.48 7.97 6.90
C SER A 35 0.26 7.01 7.85
N SER A 36 -0.17 6.92 9.11
CA SER A 36 0.41 5.99 10.09
C SER A 36 0.10 4.52 9.79
N ARG A 37 -1.00 4.21 9.11
CA ARG A 37 -1.32 2.86 8.65
C ARG A 37 -0.47 2.48 7.43
N ALA A 38 -0.35 3.38 6.45
CA ALA A 38 0.55 3.19 5.29
C ALA A 38 2.02 2.99 5.72
N ASP A 39 2.48 3.75 6.72
CA ASP A 39 3.83 3.63 7.25
C ASP A 39 4.10 2.27 7.92
N ARG A 40 3.09 1.71 8.59
CA ARG A 40 3.21 0.38 9.22
C ARG A 40 3.46 -0.72 8.19
N TRP A 41 2.77 -0.72 7.05
CA TRP A 41 3.01 -1.73 6.01
C TRP A 41 4.43 -1.65 5.44
N THR A 42 4.98 -0.44 5.37
CA THR A 42 6.35 -0.20 4.90
C THR A 42 7.39 -0.75 5.88
N ARG A 43 7.13 -0.65 7.19
CA ARG A 43 8.06 -1.10 8.24
C ARG A 43 7.89 -2.56 8.67
N ALA A 44 6.85 -3.24 8.22
CA ALA A 44 6.56 -4.62 8.61
C ALA A 44 7.55 -5.60 7.98
N ASP A 45 8.67 -5.89 8.65
CA ASP A 45 9.62 -6.94 8.28
C ASP A 45 9.49 -8.11 9.25
N GLY A 46 8.80 -9.17 8.82
CA GLY A 46 8.74 -10.45 9.54
C GLY A 46 8.00 -10.47 10.89
N ASP A 47 7.65 -9.32 11.47
CA ASP A 47 7.01 -9.26 12.79
C ASP A 47 5.47 -9.29 12.68
N SER A 48 4.88 -10.37 13.17
CA SER A 48 3.46 -10.73 13.15
C SER A 48 2.61 -9.95 14.17
N ARG A 49 2.99 -8.72 14.54
CA ARG A 49 2.16 -7.90 15.42
C ARG A 49 0.84 -7.58 14.71
N ARG A 50 -0.26 -8.11 15.26
CA ARG A 50 -1.66 -7.86 14.84
C ARG A 50 -1.86 -6.34 14.66
N GLY A 51 -1.87 -5.87 13.42
CA GLY A 51 -2.02 -4.45 13.09
C GLY A 51 -0.95 -3.86 12.16
N ALA A 52 0.07 -4.63 11.77
CA ALA A 52 1.03 -4.26 10.72
C ALA A 52 0.85 -5.06 9.41
N THR A 53 0.03 -6.11 9.44
CA THR A 53 -0.31 -6.92 8.26
C THR A 53 -1.40 -6.22 7.44
N MET A 54 -1.16 -6.11 6.15
CA MET A 54 -2.10 -5.64 5.16
C MET A 54 -3.05 -6.77 4.81
N THR A 55 -4.34 -6.47 4.82
CA THR A 55 -5.41 -7.40 4.46
C THR A 55 -5.50 -7.57 2.95
N GLU A 56 -6.28 -8.56 2.50
CA GLU A 56 -6.60 -8.73 1.09
C GLU A 56 -7.36 -7.52 0.53
N ASP A 57 -8.38 -7.04 1.25
CA ASP A 57 -9.16 -5.86 0.86
C ASP A 57 -8.29 -4.60 0.70
N GLU A 58 -7.32 -4.41 1.59
CA GLU A 58 -6.37 -3.30 1.49
C GLU A 58 -5.42 -3.46 0.30
N PHE A 59 -5.05 -4.69 -0.06
CA PHE A 59 -4.22 -4.93 -1.23
C PHE A 59 -4.99 -4.74 -2.54
N ASP A 60 -6.23 -5.23 -2.61
CA ASP A 60 -7.12 -5.00 -3.74
C ASP A 60 -7.35 -3.49 -3.94
N ALA A 61 -7.69 -2.76 -2.88
CA ALA A 61 -7.82 -1.31 -2.93
C ALA A 61 -6.52 -0.63 -3.39
N PHE A 62 -5.36 -1.00 -2.83
CA PHE A 62 -4.07 -0.47 -3.26
C PHE A 62 -3.82 -0.69 -4.76
N THR A 63 -4.07 -1.89 -5.28
CA THR A 63 -3.79 -2.22 -6.69
C THR A 63 -4.76 -1.56 -7.65
N ARG A 64 -6.06 -1.43 -7.30
CA ARG A 64 -7.02 -0.63 -8.08
C ARG A 64 -6.60 0.84 -8.12
N GLY A 65 -6.26 1.39 -6.96
CA GLY A 65 -5.82 2.77 -6.83
C GLY A 65 -4.50 3.07 -7.54
N LEU A 66 -3.57 2.11 -7.57
CA LEU A 66 -2.32 2.21 -8.30
C LEU A 66 -2.55 2.41 -9.80
N VAL A 67 -3.54 1.71 -10.38
CA VAL A 67 -3.87 1.86 -11.80
C VAL A 67 -4.29 3.30 -12.12
N GLU A 68 -5.08 3.92 -11.26
CA GLU A 68 -5.49 5.32 -11.46
C GLU A 68 -4.34 6.30 -11.16
N TRP A 69 -3.63 6.09 -10.04
CA TRP A 69 -2.48 6.93 -9.66
C TRP A 69 -1.38 6.96 -10.74
N THR A 70 -1.10 5.82 -11.38
CA THR A 70 -0.08 5.75 -12.45
C THR A 70 -0.47 6.49 -13.72
N LYS A 71 -1.76 6.65 -14.02
CA LYS A 71 -2.23 7.46 -15.16
C LYS A 71 -2.02 8.95 -14.92
N GLU A 72 -2.17 9.41 -13.67
CA GLU A 72 -1.98 10.81 -13.29
C GLU A 72 -0.51 11.20 -13.13
N ALA A 73 0.38 10.21 -12.91
CA ALA A 73 1.81 10.41 -12.73
C ALA A 73 2.62 10.49 -14.05
N GLN A 74 1.96 10.32 -15.21
CA GLN A 74 2.55 10.46 -16.55
C GLN A 74 2.31 11.86 -17.12
#